data_AF-A0A8J7RN90-F1
#
_entry.id   AF-A0A8J7RN90-F1
#
_cell.length_a   1.000
_cell.length_b   1.000
_cell.length_c   1.000
_cell.angle_alpha   90.00
_cell.angle_beta   90.00
_cell.angle_gamma   90.00
#
_symmetry.space_group_name_H-M   'P 1'
#
loop_
_entity.id
_entity.type
_entity.pdbx_description
1 polymer ?
#
loop_
_entity_poly.entity_id
_entity_poly.type
_entity_poly.pdbx_seq_one_letter_code
_entity_poly.pdbx_strand_id
1 'polypeptide(L)'
;MCDCVLDLAAAFYGVSGRELRQTGRSRLEVARVRQIAMYVAHTVLDMSMGEVGRGFGRDRTTVLHAVHLIEDLRDDAEFDAVLARTEHIAKTVMRGRKVWSLR
;
A
#
# COMPACT_ATOMS: atom_id res chain seq x y z
N MET A 1 -3.04 -5.11 -9.82
CA MET A 1 -3.46 -5.04 -8.40
C MET A 1 -2.76 -3.91 -7.67
N CYS A 2 -1.42 -3.79 -7.75
CA CYS A 2 -0.67 -2.69 -7.13
C CYS A 2 -1.17 -1.29 -7.55
N ASP A 3 -1.50 -1.07 -8.83
CA ASP A 3 -2.06 0.22 -9.27
C ASP A 3 -3.37 0.58 -8.55
N CYS A 4 -4.26 -0.40 -8.34
CA CYS A 4 -5.49 -0.17 -7.60
C CYS A 4 -5.23 0.18 -6.12
N VAL A 5 -4.19 -0.40 -5.51
CA VAL A 5 -3.78 -0.05 -4.13
C VAL A 5 -3.21 1.37 -4.10
N LEU A 6 -2.40 1.74 -5.10
CA LEU A 6 -1.84 3.08 -5.25
C LEU A 6 -2.93 4.14 -5.45
N ASP A 7 -3.94 3.85 -6.28
CA ASP A 7 -5.04 4.77 -6.54
C ASP A 7 -5.95 4.90 -5.30
N LEU A 8 -6.19 3.81 -4.57
CA LEU A 8 -6.89 3.83 -3.29
C LEU A 8 -6.14 4.69 -2.27
N ALA A 9 -4.82 4.48 -2.13
CA ALA A 9 -3.99 5.24 -1.19
C ALA A 9 -3.91 6.72 -1.59
N ALA A 10 -3.78 7.03 -2.88
CA ALA A 10 -3.80 8.39 -3.40
C ALA A 10 -5.10 9.11 -3.00
N ALA A 11 -6.24 8.47 -3.21
CA ALA A 11 -7.55 9.03 -2.87
C ALA A 11 -7.72 9.19 -1.35
N PHE A 12 -7.33 8.20 -0.56
CA PHE A 12 -7.52 8.21 0.89
C PHE A 12 -6.63 9.25 1.59
N TYR A 13 -5.37 9.36 1.19
CA TYR A 13 -4.39 10.26 1.83
C TYR A 13 -4.26 11.62 1.13
N GLY A 14 -5.02 11.88 0.06
CA GLY A 14 -4.99 13.15 -0.66
C GLY A 14 -3.66 13.45 -1.36
N VAL A 15 -2.92 12.41 -1.78
CA VAL A 15 -1.64 12.55 -2.47
C VAL A 15 -1.76 12.23 -3.95
N SER A 16 -0.87 12.78 -4.78
CA SER A 16 -0.89 12.51 -6.21
C SER A 16 -0.51 11.05 -6.52
N GLY A 17 -1.39 10.32 -7.20
CA GLY A 17 -1.09 8.98 -7.70
C GLY A 17 0.12 8.97 -8.65
N ARG A 18 0.37 10.08 -9.37
CA ARG A 18 1.58 10.24 -10.19
C ARG A 18 2.84 10.25 -9.33
N GLU A 19 2.84 11.00 -8.22
CA GLU A 19 3.99 11.05 -7.30
C GLU A 19 4.22 9.69 -6.62
N LEU A 20 3.14 8.97 -6.26
CA LEU A 20 3.27 7.64 -5.68
C LEU A 20 3.93 6.64 -6.65
N ARG A 21 3.65 6.74 -7.96
CA ARG A 21 4.26 5.88 -8.99
C ARG A 21 5.70 6.25 -9.35
N GLN A 22 6.18 7.43 -8.98
CA GLN A 22 7.55 7.84 -9.29
C GLN A 22 8.61 7.03 -8.53
N THR A 23 9.64 6.64 -9.27
CA THR A 23 10.87 6.08 -8.72
C THR A 23 11.82 7.20 -8.29
N GLY A 24 12.62 6.98 -7.25
CA GLY A 24 13.53 8.00 -6.69
C GLY A 24 13.04 8.63 -5.39
N ARG A 25 13.66 9.77 -5.03
CA ARG A 25 13.36 10.54 -3.80
C ARG A 25 12.05 11.30 -3.97
N SER A 26 11.17 11.18 -2.99
CA SER A 26 9.91 11.93 -2.90
C SER A 26 9.86 12.69 -1.58
N ARG A 27 8.90 13.61 -1.44
CA ARG A 27 8.56 14.19 -0.13
C ARG A 27 8.24 13.07 0.87
N LEU A 28 8.50 13.34 2.15
CA LEU A 28 8.32 12.37 3.22
C LEU A 28 6.87 11.85 3.27
N GLU A 29 5.89 12.74 3.11
CA GLU A 29 4.47 12.40 3.06
C GLU A 29 4.13 11.38 1.95
N VAL A 30 4.65 11.60 0.73
CA VAL A 30 4.45 10.70 -0.41
C VAL A 30 5.17 9.37 -0.18
N ALA A 31 6.36 9.41 0.42
CA ALA A 31 7.09 8.19 0.75
C ALA A 31 6.33 7.34 1.77
N ARG A 32 5.76 7.97 2.81
CA ARG A 32 4.96 7.31 3.84
C ARG A 32 3.73 6.64 3.23
N VAL A 33 2.98 7.33 2.39
CA VAL A 33 1.79 6.76 1.74
C VAL A 33 2.17 5.60 0.81
N ARG A 34 3.31 5.69 0.10
CA ARG A 34 3.81 4.58 -0.71
C ARG A 34 4.17 3.36 0.13
N GLN A 35 4.77 3.56 1.30
CA GLN A 35 5.09 2.48 2.25
C GLN A 35 3.82 1.83 2.81
N ILE A 36 2.80 2.63 3.16
CA ILE A 36 1.47 2.13 3.55
C ILE A 36 0.86 1.30 2.42
N ALA A 37 0.92 1.76 1.18
CA ALA A 37 0.40 1.01 0.03
C ALA A 37 1.13 -0.33 -0.18
N MET A 38 2.46 -0.37 0.01
CA MET A 38 3.23 -1.62 -0.03
C MET A 38 2.85 -2.56 1.11
N TYR A 39 2.68 -2.02 2.33
CA TYR A 39 2.22 -2.78 3.49
C TYR A 39 0.86 -3.42 3.22
N VAL A 40 -0.14 -2.63 2.83
CA VAL A 40 -1.49 -3.13 2.53
C VAL A 40 -1.46 -4.18 1.41
N ALA A 41 -0.68 -3.96 0.35
CA ALA A 41 -0.57 -4.96 -0.72
C ALA A 41 -0.02 -6.31 -0.19
N HIS A 42 0.93 -6.28 0.73
CA HIS A 42 1.49 -7.48 1.34
C HIS A 42 0.58 -8.12 2.38
N THR A 43 0.15 -7.36 3.39
CA THR A 43 -0.51 -7.89 4.60
C THR A 43 -2.02 -8.06 4.45
N VAL A 44 -2.66 -7.27 3.58
CA VAL A 44 -4.11 -7.29 3.39
C VAL A 44 -4.53 -8.07 2.16
N LEU A 45 -3.73 -8.01 1.10
CA LEU A 45 -4.03 -8.65 -0.19
C LEU A 45 -3.21 -9.93 -0.45
N ASP A 46 -2.41 -10.35 0.54
CA ASP A 46 -1.58 -11.55 0.52
C ASP A 46 -0.61 -11.62 -0.67
N MET A 47 -0.16 -10.47 -1.19
CA MET A 47 0.85 -10.45 -2.24
C MET A 47 2.23 -10.70 -1.65
N SER A 48 3.06 -11.52 -2.29
CA SER A 48 4.45 -11.70 -1.84
C SER A 48 5.24 -10.39 -1.98
N MET A 49 6.27 -10.19 -1.15
CA MET A 49 7.14 -9.00 -1.23
C MET A 49 7.78 -8.82 -2.61
N GLY A 50 8.04 -9.93 -3.33
CA GLY A 50 8.53 -9.89 -4.70
C GLY A 50 7.50 -9.39 -5.71
N GLU A 51 6.24 -9.80 -5.58
CA GLU A 51 5.14 -9.28 -6.41
C GLU A 51 4.87 -7.80 -6.14
N VAL A 52 4.85 -7.41 -4.88
CA VAL A 52 4.71 -6.00 -4.47
C VAL A 52 5.88 -5.19 -5.03
N GLY A 53 7.12 -5.65 -4.85
CA GLY A 53 8.31 -4.97 -5.36
C GLY A 53 8.24 -4.74 -6.86
N ARG A 54 7.93 -5.78 -7.65
CA ARG A 54 7.73 -5.65 -9.10
C ARG A 54 6.64 -4.65 -9.46
N GLY A 55 5.48 -4.71 -8.78
CA GLY A 55 4.36 -3.81 -9.05
C GLY A 55 4.62 -2.34 -8.69
N PHE A 56 5.54 -2.07 -7.77
CA PHE A 56 5.92 -0.71 -7.35
C PHE A 56 7.25 -0.25 -7.98
N GLY A 57 7.90 -1.07 -8.80
CA GLY A 57 9.22 -0.77 -9.37
C GLY A 57 10.31 -0.63 -8.31
N ARG A 58 10.26 -1.45 -7.25
CA ARG A 58 11.20 -1.43 -6.12
C ARG A 58 11.75 -2.82 -5.81
N ASP A 59 12.89 -2.87 -5.12
CA ASP A 59 13.43 -4.14 -4.65
C ASP A 59 12.57 -4.73 -3.51
N ARG A 60 12.53 -6.07 -3.41
CA ARG A 60 11.77 -6.75 -2.34
C ARG A 60 12.20 -6.31 -0.94
N THR A 61 13.47 -5.94 -0.74
CA THR A 61 13.98 -5.44 0.54
C THR A 61 13.42 -4.06 0.87
N THR A 62 13.07 -3.24 -0.13
CA THR A 62 12.35 -1.98 0.09
C THR A 62 10.95 -2.26 0.62
N VAL A 63 10.28 -3.30 0.13
CA VAL A 63 8.97 -3.74 0.64
C VAL A 63 9.09 -4.26 2.06
N LEU A 64 10.08 -5.11 2.34
CA LEU A 64 10.37 -5.59 3.69
C LEU A 64 10.56 -4.42 4.67
N HIS A 65 11.38 -3.44 4.29
CA HIS A 65 11.61 -2.24 5.10
C HIS A 65 10.33 -1.44 5.32
N ALA A 66 9.51 -1.27 4.27
CA ALA A 66 8.21 -0.62 4.40
C ALA A 66 7.30 -1.38 5.37
N VAL A 67 7.27 -2.71 5.30
CA VAL A 67 6.42 -3.53 6.19
C VAL A 67 6.82 -3.34 7.65
N HIS A 68 8.09 -3.54 7.99
CA HIS A 68 8.57 -3.33 9.36
C HIS A 68 8.28 -1.92 9.87
N LEU A 69 8.57 -0.91 9.04
CA LEU A 69 8.35 0.48 9.42
C LEU A 69 6.87 0.80 9.65
N ILE A 70 5.94 0.19 8.90
CA ILE A 70 4.51 0.41 9.13
C ILE A 70 4.04 -0.34 10.38
N GLU A 71 4.53 -1.56 10.63
CA GLU A 71 4.26 -2.30 11.88
C GLU A 71 4.73 -1.51 13.11
N ASP A 72 5.95 -0.98 13.09
CA ASP A 72 6.48 -0.16 14.18
C ASP A 72 5.62 1.09 14.45
N LEU A 73 5.01 1.67 13.41
CA LEU A 73 4.13 2.84 13.56
C LEU A 73 2.76 2.48 14.14
N ARG A 74 2.36 1.21 14.15
CA ARG A 74 1.07 0.79 14.74
C ARG A 74 1.03 0.91 16.26
N ASP A 75 2.17 1.10 16.90
CA ASP A 75 2.24 1.43 18.33
C ASP A 75 1.58 2.78 18.65
N ASP A 76 1.45 3.67 17.66
CA ASP A 76 0.67 4.89 17.77
C ASP A 76 -0.81 4.63 17.46
N ALA A 77 -1.68 4.85 18.45
CA ALA A 77 -3.10 4.52 18.36
C ALA A 77 -3.85 5.34 17.29
N GLU A 78 -3.43 6.59 17.04
CA GLU A 78 -4.04 7.41 16.00
C GLU A 78 -3.69 6.88 14.61
N PHE A 79 -2.41 6.56 14.41
CA PHE A 79 -1.93 5.94 13.18
C PHE A 79 -2.59 4.58 12.94
N ASP A 80 -2.67 3.71 13.95
CA ASP A 80 -3.29 2.38 13.83
C ASP A 80 -4.78 2.50 13.44
N ALA A 81 -5.52 3.42 14.05
CA ALA A 81 -6.91 3.67 13.70
C ALA A 81 -7.07 4.17 12.25
N VAL A 82 -6.16 5.02 11.77
CA VAL A 82 -6.14 5.48 10.37
C VAL A 82 -5.82 4.31 9.43
N LEU A 83 -4.80 3.52 9.74
CA LEU A 83 -4.37 2.37 8.93
C LEU A 83 -5.48 1.32 8.84
N ALA A 84 -6.14 0.99 9.95
CA ALA A 84 -7.26 0.05 9.98
C ALA A 84 -8.39 0.43 9.02
N ARG A 85 -8.68 1.74 8.85
CA ARG A 85 -9.65 2.22 7.85
C ARG A 85 -9.17 1.95 6.43
N THR A 86 -7.91 2.22 6.13
CA THR A 86 -7.29 1.93 4.83
C THR A 86 -7.36 0.45 4.50
N GLU A 87 -7.02 -0.42 5.46
CA GLU A 87 -7.11 -1.87 5.28
C GLU A 87 -8.54 -2.35 5.02
N HIS A 88 -9.51 -1.80 5.77
CA HIS A 88 -10.91 -2.13 5.60
C HIS A 88 -11.40 -1.79 4.18
N ILE A 89 -11.09 -0.58 3.69
CA ILE A 89 -11.44 -0.15 2.33
C ILE A 89 -10.73 -1.03 1.29
N ALA A 90 -9.45 -1.37 1.49
CA ALA A 90 -8.74 -2.26 0.58
C ALA A 90 -9.40 -3.64 0.49
N LYS A 91 -9.80 -4.23 1.63
CA LYS A 91 -10.52 -5.53 1.68
C LYS A 91 -11.85 -5.47 0.95
N THR A 92 -12.63 -4.40 1.13
CA THR A 92 -13.96 -4.28 0.51
C THR A 92 -13.86 -4.10 -1.00
N VAL A 93 -12.97 -3.21 -1.47
CA VAL A 93 -12.79 -2.93 -2.90
C VAL A 93 -12.24 -4.15 -3.66
N MET A 94 -11.32 -4.91 -3.06
CA MET A 94 -10.64 -6.02 -3.74
C MET A 94 -11.45 -7.33 -3.72
N ARG A 95 -12.30 -7.55 -2.71
CA ARG A 95 -13.24 -8.69 -2.68
C ARG A 95 -14.20 -8.69 -3.87
N GLY A 96 -14.64 -7.50 -4.30
CA GLY A 96 -15.50 -7.36 -5.49
C GLY A 96 -14.82 -7.75 -6.81
N ARG A 97 -13.49 -7.73 -6.88
CA ARG A 97 -12.73 -7.99 -8.13
C ARG A 97 -12.36 -9.46 -8.35
N LYS A 98 -12.13 -10.25 -7.29
CA LYS A 98 -11.80 -11.69 -7.45
C LYS A 98 -12.95 -12.51 -8.05
N VAL A 99 -14.19 -12.04 -7.94
CA VAL A 99 -15.38 -12.73 -8.47
C VAL A 99 -15.45 -12.70 -10.01
N TRP A 100 -14.81 -11.73 -10.68
CA TRP A 100 -14.92 -11.55 -12.14
C TRP A 100 -13.71 -12.09 -12.93
N SER A 101 -12.68 -12.61 -12.26
CA SER A 101 -11.47 -13.16 -12.91
C SER A 101 -11.53 -14.68 -13.13
N LEU A 102 -12.65 -15.33 -12.81
CA LEU A 102 -12.89 -16.77 -12.98
C LEU A 102 -14.05 -17.08 -13.94
N ARG A 103 -14.32 -16.20 -14.90
CA ARG A 103 -15.22 -16.47 -16.04
C ARG A 103 -14.50 -16.17 -17.34
#